data_AF-A0A075MRT6-F1
#
_entry.id   AF-A0A075MRT6-F1
#
_cell.length_a   1.000
_cell.length_b   1.000
_cell.length_c   1.000
_cell.angle_alpha   90.00
_cell.angle_beta   90.00
_cell.angle_gamma   90.00
#
_symmetry.space_group_name_H-M   'P 1'
#
loop_
_entity.id
_entity.type
_entity.pdbx_description
1 polymer ?
#
loop_
_entity_poly.entity_id
_entity_poly.type
_entity_poly.pdbx_seq_one_letter_code
_entity_poly.pdbx_strand_id
1 'polypeptide(L)'
;MSYDRFVDERVLTSRDALNRFQIKIKLVEIDEGARDFSRRFGNRILVRKILLTIKHTETQEVEERELNVEEVEKRMKKERLFSSTNRWVASTDIKNGYVVASKHLDLLADAIALDIVPLG
;
A
#
# COMPACT_ATOMS: atom_id res chain seq x y z
N MET A 1 -24.86 -8.29 18.21
CA MET A 1 -23.45 -8.47 18.60
C MET A 1 -22.70 -8.98 17.39
N SER A 2 -22.06 -8.11 16.62
CA SER A 2 -21.25 -8.54 15.48
C SER A 2 -19.90 -8.96 16.03
N TYR A 3 -19.56 -10.24 15.92
CA TYR A 3 -18.21 -10.73 16.18
C TYR A 3 -17.27 -9.90 15.29
N ASP A 4 -16.44 -9.07 15.92
CA ASP A 4 -15.35 -8.39 15.25
C ASP A 4 -14.60 -9.45 14.45
N ARG A 5 -14.56 -9.27 13.13
CA ARG A 5 -13.74 -10.10 12.25
C ARG A 5 -12.29 -9.81 12.62
N PHE A 6 -11.77 -10.57 13.58
CA PHE A 6 -10.38 -10.52 13.99
C PHE A 6 -9.54 -10.85 12.76
N VAL A 7 -8.87 -9.85 12.22
CA VAL A 7 -7.90 -10.03 11.14
C VAL A 7 -6.57 -10.29 11.82
N ASP A 8 -5.95 -11.43 11.52
CA ASP A 8 -4.59 -11.71 11.98
C ASP A 8 -3.65 -10.61 11.47
N GLU A 9 -3.06 -9.88 12.41
CA GLU A 9 -2.16 -8.76 12.17
C GLU A 9 -0.97 -9.16 11.28
N ARG A 10 -0.53 -10.43 11.33
CA ARG A 10 0.56 -10.96 10.50
C ARG A 10 0.25 -10.89 9.00
N VAL A 11 -1.02 -10.88 8.62
CA VAL A 11 -1.45 -10.75 7.23
C VAL A 11 -1.38 -9.30 6.74
N LEU A 12 -1.36 -8.34 7.67
CA LEU A 12 -1.34 -6.90 7.38
C LEU A 12 0.03 -6.28 7.55
N THR A 13 1.00 -6.99 8.13
CA THR A 13 2.35 -6.49 8.37
C THR A 13 3.35 -7.20 7.47
N SER A 14 4.10 -6.44 6.66
CA SER A 14 5.29 -6.95 5.97
C SER A 14 6.55 -6.61 6.76
N ARG A 15 7.62 -7.39 6.56
CA ARG A 15 8.93 -7.18 7.14
C ARG A 15 9.97 -7.07 6.04
N ASP A 16 11.01 -6.29 6.26
CA ASP A 16 12.19 -6.33 5.39
C ASP A 16 12.98 -7.64 5.59
N ALA A 17 13.89 -7.93 4.65
CA ALA A 17 14.68 -9.17 4.67
C ALA A 17 15.56 -9.32 5.91
N LEU A 18 16.01 -8.21 6.50
CA LEU A 18 16.84 -8.20 7.70
C LEU A 18 16.02 -8.04 8.98
N ASN A 19 14.69 -7.99 8.88
CA ASN A 19 13.77 -7.81 10.01
C ASN A 19 14.09 -6.56 10.86
N ARG A 20 14.60 -5.50 10.23
CA ARG A 20 14.84 -4.19 10.84
C ARG A 20 13.56 -3.35 10.88
N PHE A 21 12.70 -3.47 9.87
CA PHE A 21 11.49 -2.65 9.73
C PHE A 21 10.24 -3.51 9.51
N GLN A 22 9.15 -3.09 10.12
CA GLN A 22 7.80 -3.62 9.90
C GLN A 22 6.95 -2.56 9.23
N ILE A 23 6.24 -2.94 8.17
CA ILE A 23 5.43 -2.02 7.37
C ILE A 23 3.98 -2.45 7.42
N LYS A 24 3.09 -1.48 7.59
CA LYS A 24 1.64 -1.63 7.48
C LYS A 24 1.07 -0.52 6.59
N ILE A 25 0.10 -0.86 5.74
CA ILE A 25 -0.51 0.11 4.82
C ILE A 25 -2.02 0.18 5.06
N LYS A 26 -2.50 1.38 5.40
CA LYS A 26 -3.93 1.68 5.50
C LYS A 26 -4.38 2.51 4.30
N LEU A 27 -5.55 2.19 3.76
CA LEU A 27 -6.19 3.00 2.73
C LEU A 27 -6.78 4.26 3.38
N VAL A 28 -6.46 5.42 2.81
CA VAL A 28 -6.97 6.72 3.25
C VAL A 28 -7.98 7.27 2.25
N GLU A 29 -7.62 7.24 0.97
CA GLU A 29 -8.47 7.75 -0.11
C GLU A 29 -8.49 6.76 -1.26
N ILE A 30 -9.70 6.40 -1.68
CA ILE A 30 -9.97 5.48 -2.79
C ILE A 30 -10.94 6.15 -3.77
N ASP A 31 -10.89 5.73 -5.02
CA ASP A 31 -11.87 6.11 -6.04
C ASP A 31 -12.87 4.98 -6.23
N GLU A 32 -14.03 5.11 -5.60
CA GLU A 32 -15.14 4.16 -5.72
C GLU A 32 -15.88 4.25 -7.06
N GLY A 33 -15.72 5.37 -7.78
CA GLY A 33 -16.36 5.60 -9.08
C GLY A 33 -15.51 5.18 -10.28
N ALA A 34 -14.24 4.87 -10.05
CA ALA A 34 -13.32 4.43 -11.09
C ALA A 34 -13.76 3.07 -11.66
N ARG A 35 -14.15 3.06 -12.95
CA ARG A 35 -14.46 1.83 -13.66
C ARG A 35 -13.16 1.10 -14.00
N ASP A 36 -12.94 -0.06 -13.39
CA ASP A 36 -11.94 -0.99 -13.90
C ASP A 36 -12.49 -1.69 -15.14
N PHE A 37 -11.93 -1.36 -16.31
CA PHE A 37 -12.31 -2.00 -17.57
C PHE A 37 -11.73 -3.42 -17.71
N SER A 38 -10.89 -3.87 -16.75
CA SER A 38 -10.34 -5.22 -16.72
C SER A 38 -11.39 -6.22 -16.21
N ARG A 39 -12.30 -6.64 -17.10
CA ARG A 39 -13.39 -7.62 -16.81
C ARG A 39 -12.95 -8.98 -16.23
N ARG A 40 -11.64 -9.25 -16.11
CA ARG A 40 -11.08 -10.56 -15.73
C ARG A 40 -10.71 -10.71 -14.25
N PHE A 41 -10.62 -9.63 -13.47
CA PHE A 41 -10.00 -9.68 -12.13
C PHE A 41 -10.92 -9.31 -10.94
N GLY A 42 -12.25 -9.32 -11.13
CA GLY A 42 -13.20 -9.01 -10.07
C GLY A 42 -13.22 -7.53 -9.66
N ASN A 43 -13.80 -7.22 -8.50
CA ASN A 43 -13.91 -5.85 -8.01
C ASN A 43 -12.56 -5.36 -7.48
N ARG A 44 -11.91 -4.47 -8.24
CA ARG A 44 -10.71 -3.74 -7.83
C ARG A 44 -11.06 -2.32 -7.41
N ILE A 45 -10.30 -1.83 -6.45
CA ILE A 45 -10.43 -0.49 -5.88
C ILE A 45 -9.22 0.31 -6.32
N LEU A 46 -9.46 1.49 -6.90
CA LEU A 46 -8.39 2.39 -7.28
C LEU A 46 -7.95 3.20 -6.06
N VAL A 47 -6.71 3.04 -5.64
CA VAL A 47 -6.14 3.74 -4.49
C VAL A 47 -5.56 5.09 -4.93
N ARG A 48 -5.87 6.15 -4.18
CA ARG A 48 -5.32 7.51 -4.38
C ARG A 48 -4.33 7.89 -3.30
N LYS A 49 -4.64 7.58 -2.04
CA LYS A 49 -3.81 7.92 -0.89
C LYS A 49 -3.78 6.77 0.13
N ILE A 50 -2.61 6.56 0.70
CA ILE A 50 -2.39 5.61 1.78
C ILE A 50 -1.75 6.28 2.99
N LEU A 51 -1.92 5.66 4.15
CA LEU A 51 -1.12 5.90 5.35
C LEU A 51 -0.15 4.73 5.48
N LEU A 52 1.13 5.03 5.35
CA LEU A 52 2.23 4.09 5.52
C LEU A 52 2.74 4.20 6.95
N THR A 53 2.65 3.10 7.70
CA THR A 53 3.24 2.98 9.03
C THR A 53 4.50 2.13 8.93
N ILE A 54 5.64 2.68 9.36
CA ILE A 54 6.93 1.99 9.44
C ILE A 54 7.34 1.90 10.89
N LYS A 55 7.48 0.68 11.41
CA LYS A 55 7.96 0.42 12.76
C LYS A 55 9.39 -0.10 12.71
N HIS A 56 10.29 0.58 13.41
CA HIS A 56 11.67 0.16 13.62
C HIS A 56 11.69 -0.93 14.70
N THR A 57 12.26 -2.09 14.38
CA THR A 57 12.22 -3.26 15.28
C THR A 57 13.16 -3.09 16.46
N GLU A 58 14.32 -2.45 16.28
CA GLU A 58 15.32 -2.25 17.33
C GLU A 58 14.92 -1.12 18.29
N THR A 59 14.57 0.05 17.76
CA THR A 59 14.23 1.24 18.57
C THR A 59 12.78 1.27 19.03
N GLN A 60 11.91 0.44 18.45
CA GLN A 60 10.45 0.49 18.61
C GLN A 60 9.82 1.82 18.15
N GLU A 61 10.57 2.68 17.47
CA GLU A 61 10.05 3.91 16.90
C GLU A 61 9.06 3.61 15.78
N VAL A 62 8.00 4.41 15.71
CA VAL A 62 6.95 4.29 14.70
C VAL A 62 6.88 5.59 13.93
N GLU A 63 7.08 5.49 12.62
CA GLU A 63 6.88 6.58 11.68
C GLU A 63 5.57 6.35 10.93
N GLU A 64 4.79 7.42 10.77
CA GLU A 64 3.61 7.42 9.94
C GLU A 64 3.75 8.48 8.85
N ARG A 65 3.43 8.10 7.61
CA ARG A 65 3.53 8.98 6.45
C ARG A 65 2.31 8.82 5.58
N GLU A 66 1.62 9.91 5.31
CA GLU A 66 0.63 9.94 4.23
C GLU A 66 1.34 9.99 2.88
N LEU A 67 0.93 9.12 1.97
CA LEU A 67 1.49 9.04 0.62
C LEU A 67 0.36 9.14 -0.41
N ASN A 68 0.40 10.20 -1.21
CA ASN A 68 -0.47 10.33 -2.38
C ASN A 68 0.10 9.49 -3.54
N VAL A 69 -0.32 8.22 -3.62
CA VAL A 69 0.19 7.28 -4.62
C VAL A 69 -0.15 7.71 -6.05
N GLU A 70 -1.22 8.47 -6.26
CA GLU A 70 -1.55 9.02 -7.58
C GLU A 70 -0.53 10.09 -8.01
N GLU A 71 -0.16 11.00 -7.11
CA GLU A 71 0.88 12.01 -7.39
C GLU A 71 2.26 11.38 -7.60
N VAL A 72 2.59 10.34 -6.83
CA VAL A 72 3.81 9.56 -7.00
C VAL A 72 3.87 8.91 -8.39
N GLU A 73 2.78 8.26 -8.83
CA GLU A 73 2.69 7.66 -10.17
C GLU A 73 2.82 8.74 -11.27
N LYS A 74 2.16 9.90 -11.11
CA LYS A 74 2.28 11.03 -12.05
C LYS A 74 3.72 11.55 -12.12
N ARG A 75 4.39 11.65 -10.98
CA ARG A 75 5.80 12.06 -10.89
C ARG A 75 6.72 11.04 -11.58
N MET A 76 6.52 9.75 -11.36
CA MET A 76 7.25 8.68 -12.05
C MET A 76 7.11 8.76 -13.57
N LYS A 77 5.88 8.90 -14.08
CA LYS A 77 5.63 9.08 -15.52
C LYS A 77 6.35 10.31 -16.09
N LYS A 78 6.41 11.40 -15.32
CA LYS A 78 7.06 12.66 -15.74
C LYS A 78 8.58 12.57 -15.72
N GLU A 79 9.17 12.04 -14.64
CA GLU A 79 10.63 12.07 -14.42
C GLU A 79 11.35 10.87 -15.04
N ARG A 80 10.69 9.71 -15.09
CA ARG A 80 11.30 8.43 -15.51
C ARG A 80 10.68 7.85 -16.78
N LEU A 81 9.60 8.46 -17.31
CA LEU A 81 8.88 8.01 -18.51
C LEU A 81 8.22 6.62 -18.39
N PHE A 82 8.12 6.08 -17.17
CA PHE A 82 7.39 4.84 -16.87
C PHE A 82 6.80 4.90 -15.45
N SER A 83 5.89 3.97 -15.14
CA SER A 83 5.33 3.76 -13.80
C SER A 83 4.79 2.34 -13.66
N SER A 84 4.74 1.82 -12.44
CA SER A 84 4.20 0.48 -12.16
C SER A 84 2.69 0.36 -12.39
N THR A 85 1.93 1.47 -12.38
CA THR A 85 0.47 1.49 -12.64
C THR A 85 -0.32 0.51 -11.76
N ASN A 86 0.12 0.32 -10.52
CA ASN A 86 -0.35 -0.76 -9.64
C ASN A 86 -1.25 -0.27 -8.50
N ARG A 87 -1.82 0.94 -8.63
CA ARG A 87 -2.79 1.51 -7.69
C ARG A 87 -4.12 0.76 -7.61
N TRP A 88 -4.38 -0.17 -8.53
CA TRP A 88 -5.57 -1.00 -8.53
C TRP A 88 -5.38 -2.22 -7.64
N VAL A 89 -5.99 -2.19 -6.45
CA VAL A 89 -5.91 -3.27 -5.45
C VAL A 89 -7.20 -4.09 -5.47
N ALA A 90 -7.11 -5.42 -5.45
CA ALA A 90 -8.31 -6.26 -5.39
C ALA A 90 -9.02 -6.09 -4.04
N SER A 91 -10.35 -6.07 -4.03
CA SER A 91 -11.13 -5.99 -2.78
C SER A 91 -10.84 -7.15 -1.81
N THR A 92 -10.44 -8.32 -2.31
CA THR A 92 -10.00 -9.48 -1.51
C THR A 92 -8.66 -9.28 -0.80
N ASP A 93 -7.83 -8.37 -1.32
CA ASP A 93 -6.52 -8.01 -0.77
C ASP A 93 -6.63 -6.85 0.25
N ILE A 94 -7.86 -6.49 0.65
CA ILE A 94 -8.13 -5.43 1.62
C ILE A 94 -8.90 -6.04 2.79
N LYS A 95 -8.40 -5.83 4.00
CA LYS A 95 -9.04 -6.30 5.23
C LYS A 95 -9.12 -5.16 6.23
N ASN A 96 -10.34 -4.79 6.65
CA ASN A 96 -10.61 -3.69 7.58
C ASN A 96 -9.91 -2.37 7.19
N GLY A 97 -9.86 -2.06 5.88
CA GLY A 97 -9.22 -0.85 5.36
C GLY A 97 -7.68 -0.92 5.25
N TYR A 98 -7.06 -2.06 5.59
CA TYR A 98 -5.64 -2.30 5.39
C TYR A 98 -5.38 -3.18 4.18
N VAL A 99 -4.30 -2.89 3.47
CA VAL A 99 -3.81 -3.72 2.37
C VAL A 99 -3.09 -4.93 2.97
N VAL A 100 -3.24 -6.11 2.37
CA VAL A 100 -2.50 -7.30 2.80
C VAL A 100 -1.00 -7.16 2.46
N ALA A 101 -0.16 -7.72 3.32
CA ALA A 101 1.30 -7.59 3.27
C ALA A 101 1.92 -8.00 1.92
N SER A 102 1.34 -9.00 1.25
CA SER A 102 1.81 -9.49 -0.06
C SER A 102 1.67 -8.46 -1.19
N LYS A 103 0.91 -7.39 -0.99
CA LYS A 103 0.68 -6.30 -1.96
C LYS A 103 1.39 -5.00 -1.61
N HIS A 104 2.10 -4.94 -0.48
CA HIS A 104 2.77 -3.71 -0.05
C HIS A 104 3.85 -3.26 -1.03
N LEU A 105 4.72 -4.17 -1.46
CA LEU A 105 5.81 -3.84 -2.39
C LEU A 105 5.27 -3.43 -3.76
N ASP A 106 4.18 -4.05 -4.22
CA ASP A 106 3.48 -3.60 -5.42
C ASP A 106 3.10 -2.13 -5.19
N LEU A 107 2.21 -1.83 -4.25
CA LEU A 107 1.68 -0.48 -4.08
C LEU A 107 2.75 0.62 -3.80
N LEU A 108 3.90 0.26 -3.25
CA LEU A 108 5.01 1.18 -2.95
C LEU A 108 6.07 1.28 -4.06
N ALA A 109 6.01 0.46 -5.12
CA ALA A 109 7.09 0.34 -6.11
C ALA A 109 7.56 1.68 -6.69
N ASP A 110 6.63 2.55 -7.08
CA ASP A 110 6.95 3.87 -7.63
C ASP A 110 7.57 4.81 -6.57
N ALA A 111 7.12 4.73 -5.32
CA ALA A 111 7.63 5.54 -4.23
C ALA A 111 9.06 5.13 -3.84
N ILE A 112 9.35 3.83 -3.89
CA ILE A 112 10.68 3.27 -3.69
C ILE A 112 11.61 3.70 -4.84
N ALA A 113 11.16 3.61 -6.08
CA ALA A 113 11.95 4.00 -7.26
C ALA A 113 12.28 5.51 -7.31
N LEU A 114 11.52 6.34 -6.58
CA LEU A 114 11.77 7.78 -6.40
C LEU A 114 12.50 8.10 -5.09
N ASP A 115 12.96 7.10 -4.34
CA ASP A 115 13.62 7.26 -3.03
C ASP A 115 12.76 8.00 -1.98
N ILE A 116 11.43 7.95 -2.13
CA ILE A 116 10.47 8.59 -1.20
C ILE A 116 10.29 7.73 0.05
N VAL A 117 10.26 6.40 -0.13
CA VAL A 117 10.15 5.42 0.94
C VAL A 117 11.43 4.60 0.95
N PRO A 118 12.18 4.59 2.06
CA PRO A 118 13.34 3.73 2.18
C PRO A 118 12.86 2.27 2.32
N LEU A 119 13.36 1.40 1.44
CA LEU A 119 13.54 0.00 1.78
C LEU A 119 14.97 -0.09 2.29
N GLY A 120 15.12 -0.48 3.56
CA GLY A 120 16.35 -0.30 4.34
C GLY A 120 17.65 -0.74 3.70
#